data_AF-A0A941N6Y9-F1
#
_entry.id   AF-A0A941N6Y9-F1
#
_cell.length_a   1.000
_cell.length_b   1.000
_cell.length_c   1.000
_cell.angle_alpha   90.00
_cell.angle_beta   90.00
_cell.angle_gamma   90.00
#
_symmetry.space_group_name_H-M   'P 1'
#
loop_
_entity.id
_entity.type
_entity.pdbx_description
1 polymer ?
#
loop_
_entity_poly.entity_id
_entity_poly.type
_entity_poly.pdbx_seq_one_letter_code
_entity_poly.pdbx_strand_id
1 'polypeptide(L)'
;MRQQHRMAVMITGLLAAGWLWADGARAAEPEKRPVGGRWFVTVEPKPKYLYQGGDRFVDLFSYHQQDSNKDGIDNLRLSHDSKFLIIRSQGYPNHPTAVFPNSGNPNSIRVQDFTFRLPLEPRLSDRITRAPMGPIGMALNGVVFFNPFEAGGMNAVAGYSEVWLDSCCGHPQQTGVYHYHKYPSCVKSPFPDDGQQHSPIIGFAWDGFPVYGPYESKGVMAKDLTGERALDVCNGHEDAQRGFHYHVTPGQFPYIIGGYRGVVEPSNNRGLTRAGTGALVDNAEGESSLDNSIVAVRPGTAARGGRRELTLELNDAVTGRRAIPAGKPSWVQIGPYEALRIERRGNLVTIEIQIPDDASAGILLDCHLEFESPDGRGGNLVFKKNEAFRVVD
;
A
#
# COMPACT_ATOMS: atom_id res chain seq x y z
N MET A 1 -3.43 -79.35 -6.17
CA MET A 1 -1.96 -79.21 -6.16
C MET A 1 -1.58 -78.61 -4.81
N ARG A 2 -1.23 -79.46 -3.84
CA ARG A 2 0.12 -79.78 -3.31
C ARG A 2 0.83 -78.63 -2.58
N GLN A 3 0.95 -78.87 -1.26
CA GLN A 3 1.83 -78.34 -0.22
C GLN A 3 3.25 -77.94 -0.64
N GLN A 4 3.88 -77.08 0.19
CA GLN A 4 5.21 -77.19 0.86
C GLN A 4 5.50 -75.79 1.49
N HIS A 5 6.22 -75.53 2.59
CA HIS A 5 6.97 -76.29 3.58
C HIS A 5 7.26 -75.38 4.81
N ARG A 6 7.68 -75.99 5.93
CA ARG A 6 7.92 -75.38 7.25
C ARG A 6 9.31 -74.69 7.40
N MET A 7 9.27 -73.68 8.28
CA MET A 7 10.19 -73.34 9.39
C MET A 7 11.50 -72.54 9.21
N ALA A 8 11.58 -71.55 10.13
CA ALA A 8 12.69 -71.08 10.94
C ALA A 8 13.45 -69.82 10.47
N VAL A 9 13.18 -68.70 11.14
CA VAL A 9 14.13 -67.59 11.30
C VAL A 9 14.20 -67.21 12.78
N MET A 10 15.43 -67.23 13.30
CA MET A 10 15.82 -66.86 14.66
C MET A 10 15.67 -65.37 14.93
N ILE A 11 15.45 -65.10 16.21
CA ILE A 11 15.32 -63.82 16.90
C ILE A 11 16.66 -63.07 16.91
N THR A 12 16.65 -61.80 16.51
CA THR A 12 17.52 -60.75 17.06
C THR A 12 16.72 -59.46 17.13
N GLY A 13 16.47 -58.98 18.34
CA GLY A 13 15.71 -57.75 18.60
C GLY A 13 16.55 -56.49 18.42
N LEU A 14 15.87 -55.41 18.06
CA LEU A 14 16.28 -54.04 18.36
C LEU A 14 15.03 -53.16 18.50
N LEU A 15 14.79 -52.81 19.77
CA LEU A 15 14.02 -51.71 20.35
C LEU A 15 13.25 -50.79 19.37
N ALA A 16 11.92 -50.88 19.44
CA ALA A 16 11.03 -49.83 18.96
C ALA A 16 11.10 -48.62 19.92
N ALA A 17 11.72 -47.53 19.48
CA ALA A 17 11.58 -46.24 20.12
C ALA A 17 10.25 -45.60 19.68
N GLY A 18 9.23 -45.73 20.53
CA GLY A 18 8.00 -44.96 20.41
C GLY A 18 8.31 -43.48 20.65
N TRP A 19 8.07 -42.64 19.66
CA TRP A 19 8.06 -41.19 19.84
C TRP A 19 6.76 -40.82 20.56
N LEU A 20 6.85 -40.66 21.88
CA LEU A 20 5.85 -39.96 22.68
C LEU A 20 5.75 -38.53 22.14
N TRP A 21 4.56 -38.15 21.68
CA TRP A 21 4.23 -36.78 21.38
C TRP A 21 4.24 -36.01 22.70
N ALA A 22 5.26 -35.17 22.89
CA ALA A 22 5.22 -34.16 23.93
C ALA A 22 4.19 -33.11 23.51
N ASP A 23 3.22 -32.86 24.39
CA ASP A 23 2.26 -31.76 24.26
C ASP A 23 2.97 -30.47 23.86
N GLY A 24 2.51 -29.88 22.76
CA GLY A 24 3.04 -28.64 22.21
C GLY A 24 2.90 -27.50 23.21
N ALA A 25 3.97 -27.21 23.94
CA ALA A 25 4.12 -25.96 24.67
C ALA A 25 4.15 -24.83 23.64
N ARG A 26 3.00 -24.16 23.46
CA ARG A 26 2.91 -22.88 22.74
C ARG A 26 3.92 -21.95 23.41
N ALA A 27 4.95 -21.51 22.67
CA ALA A 27 5.93 -20.58 23.19
C ALA A 27 5.21 -19.40 23.86
N ALA A 28 5.59 -19.08 25.09
CA ALA A 28 5.00 -17.96 25.82
C ALA A 28 5.17 -16.70 24.97
N GLU A 29 4.09 -15.91 24.84
CA GLU A 29 4.20 -14.63 24.13
C GLU A 29 5.26 -13.76 24.81
N PRO A 30 6.11 -13.05 24.04
CA PRO A 30 7.11 -12.19 24.62
C PRO A 30 6.45 -11.11 25.50
N GLU A 31 7.11 -10.77 26.60
CA GLU A 31 6.71 -9.65 27.46
C GLU A 31 6.62 -8.38 26.61
N LYS A 32 5.57 -7.59 26.83
CA LYS A 32 5.32 -6.32 26.14
C LYS A 32 5.37 -5.20 27.16
N ARG A 33 6.08 -4.12 26.85
CA ARG A 33 6.18 -2.93 27.72
C ARG A 33 5.52 -1.73 27.05
N PRO A 34 4.75 -0.92 27.79
CA PRO A 34 4.20 0.31 27.24
C PRO A 34 5.33 1.29 26.91
N VAL A 35 5.20 1.96 25.77
CA VAL A 35 6.11 3.02 25.31
C VAL A 35 5.46 4.40 25.53
N GLY A 36 4.16 4.51 25.27
CA GLY A 36 3.35 5.73 25.45
C GLY A 36 2.11 5.68 24.58
N GLY A 37 1.01 6.27 25.04
CA GLY A 37 -0.29 6.17 24.36
C GLY A 37 -0.69 4.72 24.04
N ARG A 38 -0.80 4.40 22.75
CA ARG A 38 -1.19 3.06 22.25
C ARG A 38 -0.01 2.19 21.81
N TRP A 39 1.22 2.64 22.07
CA TRP A 39 2.44 1.96 21.63
C TRP A 39 3.03 1.07 22.71
N PHE A 40 3.45 -0.11 22.29
CA PHE A 40 4.13 -1.11 23.11
C PHE A 40 5.35 -1.64 22.38
N VAL A 41 6.31 -2.18 23.13
CA VAL A 41 7.51 -2.82 22.58
C VAL A 41 7.72 -4.19 23.22
N THR A 42 8.10 -5.18 22.43
CA THR A 42 8.45 -6.52 22.95
C THR A 42 9.82 -6.53 23.61
N VAL A 43 9.97 -7.33 24.66
CA VAL A 43 11.24 -7.55 25.37
C VAL A 43 11.91 -8.80 24.79
N GLU A 44 12.53 -8.63 23.63
CA GLU A 44 13.25 -9.68 22.92
C GLU A 44 14.49 -9.10 22.22
N PRO A 45 15.46 -9.93 21.77
CA PRO A 45 16.70 -9.41 21.17
C PRO A 45 16.48 -8.48 19.96
N LYS A 46 15.42 -8.74 19.17
CA LYS A 46 14.96 -7.83 18.11
C LYS A 46 13.58 -7.28 18.49
N PRO A 47 13.51 -6.13 19.18
CA PRO A 47 12.25 -5.60 19.69
C PRO A 47 11.28 -5.26 18.55
N LYS A 48 10.02 -5.61 18.73
CA LYS A 48 8.91 -5.30 17.83
C LYS A 48 8.04 -4.22 18.44
N TYR A 49 7.70 -3.22 17.65
CA TYR A 49 6.79 -2.17 18.05
C TYR A 49 5.37 -2.57 17.69
N LEU A 50 4.51 -2.61 18.70
CA LEU A 50 3.13 -3.01 18.61
C LEU A 50 2.23 -1.79 18.83
N TYR A 51 1.18 -1.69 18.04
CA TYR A 51 0.13 -0.70 18.22
C TYR A 51 -1.12 -1.38 18.78
N GLN A 52 -1.70 -0.81 19.84
CA GLN A 52 -2.92 -1.34 20.45
C GLN A 52 -4.16 -0.75 19.74
N GLY A 53 -4.86 -1.57 18.96
CA GLY A 53 -6.13 -1.25 18.34
C GLY A 53 -7.27 -2.00 19.04
N GLY A 54 -8.01 -1.31 19.92
CA GLY A 54 -9.00 -1.94 20.79
C GLY A 54 -8.39 -2.98 21.72
N ASP A 55 -8.84 -4.24 21.61
CA ASP A 55 -8.38 -5.38 22.40
C ASP A 55 -7.16 -6.09 21.80
N ARG A 56 -6.70 -5.69 20.60
CA ARG A 56 -5.61 -6.36 19.87
C ARG A 56 -4.34 -5.52 19.85
N PHE A 57 -3.22 -6.22 19.96
CA PHE A 57 -1.90 -5.69 19.63
C PHE A 57 -1.53 -6.09 18.22
N VAL A 58 -1.10 -5.12 17.43
CA VAL A 58 -0.79 -5.32 16.01
C VAL A 58 0.65 -4.94 15.76
N ASP A 59 1.39 -5.86 15.13
CA ASP A 59 2.71 -5.58 14.60
C ASP A 59 2.56 -4.87 13.25
N LEU A 60 2.88 -3.58 13.23
CA LEU A 60 2.68 -2.73 12.06
C LEU A 60 3.90 -2.72 11.12
N PHE A 61 5.10 -2.97 11.64
CA PHE A 61 6.33 -2.61 10.93
C PHE A 61 7.26 -3.78 10.63
N SER A 62 7.19 -4.91 11.34
CA SER A 62 8.19 -5.99 11.17
C SER A 62 8.28 -6.50 9.73
N TYR A 63 7.14 -6.63 9.03
CA TYR A 63 7.13 -6.99 7.61
C TYR A 63 7.89 -5.98 6.74
N HIS A 64 7.79 -4.69 7.07
CA HIS A 64 8.33 -3.57 6.31
C HIS A 64 9.78 -3.22 6.61
N GLN A 65 10.38 -3.82 7.65
CA GLN A 65 11.79 -3.60 7.99
C GLN A 65 12.75 -4.29 7.03
N GLN A 66 12.27 -5.24 6.23
CA GLN A 66 13.10 -6.01 5.30
C GLN A 66 13.84 -5.10 4.33
N ASP A 67 15.13 -5.37 4.13
CA ASP A 67 15.95 -4.75 3.08
C ASP A 67 15.35 -5.04 1.70
N SER A 68 14.70 -4.02 1.13
CA SER A 68 13.89 -4.15 -0.09
C SER A 68 14.70 -3.93 -1.36
N ASN A 69 15.84 -3.23 -1.27
CA ASN A 69 16.69 -2.91 -2.41
C ASN A 69 18.02 -3.71 -2.41
N LYS A 70 18.23 -4.56 -1.41
CA LYS A 70 19.39 -5.47 -1.23
C LYS A 70 20.71 -4.72 -1.04
N ASP A 71 20.69 -3.56 -0.41
CA ASP A 71 21.89 -2.77 -0.10
C ASP A 71 22.51 -3.09 1.27
N GLY A 72 21.91 -4.01 2.02
CA GLY A 72 22.32 -4.43 3.37
C GLY A 72 21.72 -3.56 4.49
N ILE A 73 20.79 -2.66 4.18
CA ILE A 73 20.18 -1.74 5.13
C ILE A 73 18.68 -2.05 5.25
N ASP A 74 18.22 -2.31 6.49
CA ASP A 74 16.79 -2.47 6.77
C ASP A 74 16.02 -1.25 6.25
N ASN A 75 14.93 -1.48 5.50
CA ASN A 75 14.13 -0.41 4.94
C ASN A 75 13.54 0.51 6.03
N LEU A 76 13.25 -0.06 7.21
CA LEU A 76 12.81 0.66 8.41
C LEU A 76 13.61 0.27 9.66
N ARG A 77 14.06 1.28 10.42
CA ARG A 77 14.65 1.11 11.75
C ARG A 77 13.89 1.95 12.77
N LEU A 78 13.37 1.28 13.80
CA LEU A 78 12.52 1.89 14.81
C LEU A 78 13.25 2.05 16.14
N SER A 79 12.97 3.17 16.79
CA SER A 79 13.39 3.50 18.16
C SER A 79 12.32 4.37 18.81
N HIS A 80 12.44 4.68 20.10
CA HIS A 80 11.55 5.64 20.74
C HIS A 80 12.31 6.48 21.78
N ASP A 81 11.77 7.66 22.07
CA ASP A 81 12.08 8.42 23.28
C ASP A 81 10.81 8.54 24.14
N SER A 82 10.81 9.39 25.16
CA SER A 82 9.65 9.57 26.04
C SER A 82 8.44 10.23 25.41
N LYS A 83 8.55 10.74 24.17
CA LYS A 83 7.50 11.50 23.48
C LYS A 83 7.17 10.95 22.09
N PHE A 84 8.12 10.31 21.42
CA PHE A 84 8.00 9.93 20.03
C PHE A 84 8.41 8.48 19.79
N LEU A 85 7.66 7.83 18.90
CA LEU A 85 8.21 6.76 18.09
C LEU A 85 9.05 7.41 16.98
N ILE A 86 10.30 6.97 16.85
CA ILE A 86 11.28 7.49 15.89
C ILE A 86 11.53 6.41 14.83
N ILE A 87 11.21 6.74 13.58
CA ILE A 87 11.31 5.81 12.45
C ILE A 87 12.31 6.36 11.45
N ARG A 88 13.43 5.64 11.26
CA ARG A 88 14.33 5.88 10.13
C ARG A 88 13.86 5.06 8.94
N SER A 89 13.71 5.71 7.79
CA SER A 89 13.14 5.11 6.58
C SER A 89 14.01 5.40 5.37
N GLN A 90 14.25 4.37 4.54
CA GLN A 90 14.83 4.55 3.22
C GLN A 90 13.85 5.15 2.20
N GLY A 91 12.55 5.23 2.54
CA GLY A 91 11.50 5.67 1.63
C GLY A 91 11.43 4.84 0.34
N TYR A 92 11.98 3.64 0.37
CA TYR A 92 12.06 2.76 -0.79
C TYR A 92 10.84 1.83 -0.79
N PRO A 93 10.11 1.70 -1.91
CA PRO A 93 8.94 0.83 -1.97
C PRO A 93 9.35 -0.63 -1.79
N ASN A 94 8.59 -1.36 -0.97
CA ASN A 94 8.77 -2.79 -0.70
C ASN A 94 7.74 -3.67 -1.43
N HIS A 95 7.23 -3.15 -2.54
CA HIS A 95 6.27 -3.80 -3.44
C HIS A 95 6.68 -3.51 -4.90
N PRO A 96 6.13 -4.21 -5.89
CA PRO A 96 6.42 -3.93 -7.29
C PRO A 96 6.06 -2.50 -7.67
N THR A 97 6.90 -1.85 -8.48
CA THR A 97 6.65 -0.53 -9.06
C THR A 97 6.81 -0.60 -10.57
N ALA A 98 6.28 0.41 -11.26
CA ALA A 98 6.68 0.63 -12.64
C ALA A 98 8.20 0.82 -12.78
N VAL A 99 8.73 0.57 -13.96
CA VAL A 99 10.14 0.85 -14.26
C VAL A 99 10.28 2.36 -14.50
N PHE A 100 10.99 3.04 -13.62
CA PHE A 100 11.28 4.48 -13.71
C PHE A 100 12.76 4.70 -14.06
N PRO A 101 13.11 5.63 -14.98
CA PRO A 101 12.23 6.55 -15.70
C PRO A 101 11.48 5.87 -16.85
N ASN A 102 10.33 6.43 -17.22
CA ASN A 102 9.49 5.99 -18.33
C ASN A 102 8.80 7.19 -19.00
N SER A 103 8.00 6.93 -20.04
CA SER A 103 7.29 7.96 -20.80
C SER A 103 6.25 8.74 -19.99
N GLY A 104 5.81 8.22 -18.84
CA GLY A 104 4.87 8.87 -17.91
C GLY A 104 5.57 9.68 -16.81
N ASN A 105 6.81 9.33 -16.46
CA ASN A 105 7.59 10.03 -15.46
C ASN A 105 9.11 9.89 -15.71
N PRO A 106 9.83 11.01 -15.90
CA PRO A 106 11.26 10.99 -16.23
C PRO A 106 12.20 10.83 -15.01
N ASN A 107 11.66 10.76 -13.80
CA ASN A 107 12.46 10.64 -12.58
C ASN A 107 12.76 9.17 -12.26
N SER A 108 13.70 8.93 -11.34
CA SER A 108 14.04 7.58 -10.85
C SER A 108 13.85 7.49 -9.35
N ILE A 109 13.44 6.32 -8.85
CA ILE A 109 13.36 6.05 -7.42
C ILE A 109 14.77 6.02 -6.83
N ARG A 110 14.97 6.71 -5.70
CA ARG A 110 16.24 6.74 -4.96
C ARG A 110 16.00 6.49 -3.48
N VAL A 111 16.96 5.82 -2.84
CA VAL A 111 17.01 5.72 -1.38
C VAL A 111 17.08 7.11 -0.77
N GLN A 112 16.31 7.30 0.30
CA GLN A 112 16.25 8.50 1.12
C GLN A 112 16.85 8.22 2.51
N ASP A 113 17.07 9.28 3.29
CA ASP A 113 17.49 9.16 4.69
C ASP A 113 16.50 9.93 5.57
N PHE A 114 15.27 9.42 5.65
CA PHE A 114 14.23 10.05 6.43
C PHE A 114 14.36 9.67 7.90
N THR A 115 14.09 10.63 8.78
CA THR A 115 13.83 10.38 10.21
C THR A 115 12.50 11.02 10.56
N PHE A 116 11.49 10.18 10.80
CA PHE A 116 10.17 10.59 11.21
C PHE A 116 10.02 10.48 12.73
N ARG A 117 9.29 11.43 13.32
CA ARG A 117 8.92 11.47 14.73
C ARG A 117 7.40 11.43 14.83
N LEU A 118 6.84 10.31 15.27
CA LEU A 118 5.41 10.16 15.49
C LEU A 118 5.11 10.35 16.98
N PRO A 119 4.30 11.34 17.38
CA PRO A 119 3.89 11.50 18.78
C PRO A 119 3.31 10.19 19.33
N LEU A 120 3.81 9.75 20.49
CA LEU A 120 3.26 8.55 21.16
C LEU A 120 1.83 8.78 21.65
N GLU A 121 1.52 10.03 22.00
CA GLU A 121 0.21 10.50 22.47
C GLU A 121 -0.24 11.69 21.60
N PRO A 122 -0.84 11.42 20.42
CA PRO A 122 -1.36 12.48 19.58
C PRO A 122 -2.50 13.22 20.29
N ARG A 123 -2.58 14.53 20.06
CA ARG A 123 -3.58 15.41 20.66
C ARG A 123 -4.31 16.18 19.58
N LEU A 124 -5.63 16.29 19.72
CA LEU A 124 -6.43 17.17 18.88
C LEU A 124 -5.99 18.63 19.04
N SER A 125 -6.13 19.38 17.96
CA SER A 125 -5.95 20.82 17.88
C SER A 125 -7.31 21.48 17.69
N ASP A 126 -7.50 22.65 18.30
CA ASP A 126 -8.71 23.46 18.13
C ASP A 126 -8.87 24.02 16.71
N ARG A 127 -7.80 23.96 15.91
CA ARG A 127 -7.76 24.45 14.53
C ARG A 127 -7.17 23.40 13.62
N ILE A 128 -7.76 23.29 12.42
CA ILE A 128 -7.17 22.50 11.33
C ILE A 128 -5.89 23.18 10.87
N THR A 129 -4.77 22.46 10.95
CA THR A 129 -3.53 22.85 10.28
C THR A 129 -3.60 22.40 8.82
N ARG A 130 -3.35 23.33 7.89
CA ARG A 130 -3.37 23.02 6.46
C ARG A 130 -2.22 22.08 6.10
N ALA A 131 -2.52 21.03 5.34
CA ALA A 131 -1.48 20.16 4.79
C ALA A 131 -0.56 20.94 3.83
N PRO A 132 0.78 20.96 4.06
CA PRO A 132 1.71 21.60 3.13
C PRO A 132 1.83 20.79 1.83
N MET A 133 2.45 21.37 0.80
CA MET A 133 2.92 20.60 -0.35
C MET A 133 3.93 19.53 0.08
N GLY A 134 3.94 18.41 -0.64
CA GLY A 134 4.86 17.30 -0.39
C GLY A 134 4.40 16.37 0.74
N PRO A 135 5.32 15.79 1.54
CA PRO A 135 4.98 14.75 2.53
C PRO A 135 4.00 15.23 3.62
N ILE A 136 2.91 14.49 3.82
CA ILE A 136 1.88 14.73 4.85
C ILE A 136 1.72 13.59 5.87
N GLY A 137 2.39 12.47 5.61
CA GLY A 137 2.39 11.29 6.46
C GLY A 137 3.32 10.24 5.88
N MET A 138 3.31 9.06 6.49
CA MET A 138 4.01 7.88 5.96
C MET A 138 3.10 6.66 5.97
N ALA A 139 3.24 5.84 4.93
CA ALA A 139 2.73 4.49 4.91
C ALA A 139 3.57 3.56 5.81
N LEU A 140 3.03 2.40 6.16
CA LEU A 140 3.72 1.41 6.99
C LEU A 140 5.04 0.90 6.38
N ASN A 141 5.20 0.97 5.06
CA ASN A 141 6.44 0.61 4.37
C ASN A 141 7.51 1.70 4.38
N GLY A 142 7.27 2.84 5.01
CA GLY A 142 8.24 3.93 5.07
C GLY A 142 8.20 4.92 3.91
N VAL A 143 7.42 4.63 2.87
CA VAL A 143 7.13 5.56 1.77
C VAL A 143 6.18 6.65 2.28
N VAL A 144 6.38 7.89 1.84
CA VAL A 144 5.59 9.03 2.31
C VAL A 144 4.28 9.17 1.53
N PHE A 145 3.24 9.60 2.25
CA PHE A 145 2.04 10.15 1.63
C PHE A 145 2.33 11.58 1.23
N PHE A 146 2.05 11.95 -0.01
CA PHE A 146 2.02 13.34 -0.43
C PHE A 146 0.61 13.90 -0.34
N ASN A 147 0.50 15.21 -0.20
CA ASN A 147 -0.77 15.90 -0.31
C ASN A 147 -1.38 15.68 -1.72
N PRO A 148 -2.67 15.96 -1.94
CA PRO A 148 -3.36 15.62 -3.18
C PRO A 148 -2.93 16.46 -4.41
N PHE A 149 -1.95 17.34 -4.26
CA PHE A 149 -1.48 18.25 -5.30
C PHE A 149 -0.05 17.94 -5.71
N GLU A 150 0.28 18.21 -6.97
CA GLU A 150 1.63 18.05 -7.51
C GLU A 150 2.21 19.40 -7.96
N ALA A 151 3.34 19.40 -8.68
CA ALA A 151 3.94 20.59 -9.27
C ALA A 151 2.90 21.49 -9.96
N GLY A 152 2.92 22.78 -9.64
CA GLY A 152 1.90 23.75 -10.09
C GLY A 152 0.68 23.86 -9.18
N GLY A 153 0.58 23.02 -8.14
CA GLY A 153 -0.51 23.07 -7.15
C GLY A 153 -1.82 22.46 -7.64
N MET A 154 -1.78 21.64 -8.69
CA MET A 154 -2.96 21.03 -9.30
C MET A 154 -3.22 19.62 -8.75
N ASN A 155 -4.48 19.18 -8.76
CA ASN A 155 -4.88 17.85 -8.33
C ASN A 155 -4.13 16.76 -9.11
N ALA A 156 -3.37 15.93 -8.38
CA ALA A 156 -2.50 14.91 -8.95
C ALA A 156 -3.27 13.64 -9.36
N VAL A 157 -4.50 13.46 -8.86
CA VAL A 157 -5.26 12.21 -8.96
C VAL A 157 -6.46 12.32 -9.89
N ALA A 158 -6.97 13.53 -10.14
CA ALA A 158 -8.15 13.75 -10.97
C ALA A 158 -8.08 15.07 -11.74
N GLY A 159 -8.89 15.16 -12.80
CA GLY A 159 -8.97 16.31 -13.68
C GLY A 159 -7.82 16.37 -14.69
N TYR A 160 -7.78 17.45 -15.46
CA TYR A 160 -6.84 17.63 -16.58
C TYR A 160 -5.37 17.50 -16.20
N SER A 161 -5.02 17.85 -14.96
CA SER A 161 -3.66 17.80 -14.42
C SER A 161 -3.31 16.50 -13.70
N GLU A 162 -4.16 15.47 -13.80
CA GLU A 162 -3.86 14.15 -13.27
C GLU A 162 -2.48 13.67 -13.75
N VAL A 163 -1.66 13.20 -12.80
CA VAL A 163 -0.31 12.70 -13.09
C VAL A 163 -0.30 11.19 -13.28
N TRP A 164 0.74 10.70 -13.94
CA TRP A 164 0.94 9.28 -14.09
C TRP A 164 1.44 8.66 -12.78
N LEU A 165 0.53 8.01 -12.06
CA LEU A 165 0.83 7.14 -10.91
C LEU A 165 0.91 5.69 -11.38
N ASP A 166 1.83 4.90 -10.84
CA ASP A 166 1.93 3.47 -11.11
C ASP A 166 0.72 2.66 -10.57
N SER A 167 0.71 1.34 -10.82
CA SER A 167 -0.41 0.46 -10.42
C SER A 167 -0.59 0.37 -8.91
N CYS A 168 0.43 0.79 -8.15
CA CYS A 168 0.46 0.87 -6.70
C CYS A 168 0.20 2.29 -6.18
N CYS A 169 -0.30 3.17 -7.04
CA CYS A 169 -0.75 4.51 -6.73
C CYS A 169 0.37 5.49 -6.35
N GLY A 170 1.62 5.23 -6.78
CA GLY A 170 2.75 6.09 -6.48
C GLY A 170 3.65 6.41 -7.68
N HIS A 171 4.55 7.37 -7.49
CA HIS A 171 5.58 7.73 -8.47
C HIS A 171 6.74 8.49 -7.80
N PRO A 172 7.93 8.56 -8.43
CA PRO A 172 9.04 9.37 -7.94
C PRO A 172 8.96 10.83 -8.41
N GLN A 173 9.34 11.76 -7.53
CA GLN A 173 9.63 13.16 -7.90
C GLN A 173 11.13 13.36 -8.22
N GLN A 174 11.53 14.60 -8.56
CA GLN A 174 12.85 14.93 -9.12
C GLN A 174 14.03 14.53 -8.24
N THR A 175 13.88 14.55 -6.90
CA THR A 175 14.93 14.10 -5.98
C THR A 175 14.90 12.60 -5.69
N GLY A 176 14.03 11.86 -6.39
CA GLY A 176 13.87 10.41 -6.31
C GLY A 176 13.03 9.89 -5.15
N VAL A 177 12.32 10.78 -4.42
CA VAL A 177 11.35 10.38 -3.41
C VAL A 177 10.14 9.75 -4.10
N TYR A 178 10.00 8.44 -3.97
CA TYR A 178 8.75 7.75 -4.31
C TYR A 178 7.69 8.04 -3.24
N HIS A 179 6.46 8.28 -3.65
CA HIS A 179 5.38 8.70 -2.76
C HIS A 179 4.01 8.35 -3.33
N TYR A 180 2.99 8.34 -2.47
CA TYR A 180 1.59 8.08 -2.84
C TYR A 180 0.74 9.35 -2.70
N HIS A 181 -0.15 9.57 -3.68
CA HIS A 181 -1.18 10.63 -3.60
C HIS A 181 -2.58 10.09 -3.26
N LYS A 182 -2.79 8.78 -3.41
CA LYS A 182 -4.05 8.08 -3.11
C LYS A 182 -3.77 6.76 -2.40
N TYR A 183 -4.83 6.03 -2.03
CA TYR A 183 -4.74 4.77 -1.29
C TYR A 183 -3.71 3.80 -1.91
N PRO A 184 -2.61 3.47 -1.21
CA PRO A 184 -1.56 2.62 -1.77
C PRO A 184 -1.95 1.14 -1.72
N SER A 185 -2.68 0.68 -2.74
CA SER A 185 -3.26 -0.66 -2.81
C SER A 185 -2.25 -1.83 -2.74
N CYS A 186 -0.95 -1.55 -2.90
CA CYS A 186 0.11 -2.54 -2.82
C CYS A 186 0.84 -2.58 -1.47
N VAL A 187 0.58 -1.63 -0.57
CA VAL A 187 1.17 -1.65 0.77
C VAL A 187 0.49 -2.75 1.56
N LYS A 188 1.27 -3.74 1.98
CA LYS A 188 0.79 -4.78 2.89
C LYS A 188 0.37 -4.15 4.21
N SER A 189 -0.80 -4.55 4.70
CA SER A 189 -1.33 -4.18 6.01
C SER A 189 -1.29 -5.39 6.95
N PRO A 190 -1.48 -5.20 8.26
CA PRO A 190 -1.45 -6.29 9.23
C PRO A 190 -2.49 -7.39 9.02
N PHE A 191 -3.56 -7.08 8.31
CA PHE A 191 -4.55 -8.03 7.83
C PHE A 191 -5.11 -7.55 6.48
N PRO A 192 -5.66 -8.44 5.63
CA PRO A 192 -6.24 -8.08 4.35
C PRO A 192 -7.39 -7.09 4.52
N ASP A 193 -7.43 -6.08 3.67
CA ASP A 193 -8.50 -5.09 3.66
C ASP A 193 -9.58 -5.56 2.67
N ASP A 194 -10.43 -6.48 3.13
CA ASP A 194 -11.44 -7.16 2.31
C ASP A 194 -12.87 -6.68 2.61
N GLY A 195 -13.00 -5.56 3.32
CA GLY A 195 -14.28 -4.97 3.67
C GLY A 195 -15.14 -5.84 4.57
N GLN A 196 -14.59 -6.83 5.28
CA GLN A 196 -15.35 -7.63 6.27
C GLN A 196 -15.37 -7.01 7.67
N GLN A 197 -14.51 -6.04 7.94
CA GLN A 197 -14.40 -5.31 9.20
C GLN A 197 -13.86 -3.89 8.95
N HIS A 198 -13.66 -3.11 10.02
CA HIS A 198 -12.92 -1.86 9.92
C HIS A 198 -11.54 -2.10 9.34
N SER A 199 -11.12 -1.24 8.41
CA SER A 199 -9.85 -1.37 7.73
C SER A 199 -8.66 -1.40 8.68
N PRO A 200 -7.52 -1.95 8.25
CA PRO A 200 -6.26 -1.87 8.97
C PRO A 200 -5.67 -0.46 8.93
N ILE A 201 -4.75 -0.18 9.85
CA ILE A 201 -3.85 0.97 9.74
C ILE A 201 -2.94 0.75 8.53
N ILE A 202 -2.80 1.78 7.71
CA ILE A 202 -1.93 1.80 6.53
C ILE A 202 -0.78 2.80 6.67
N GLY A 203 -0.82 3.65 7.70
CA GLY A 203 0.18 4.67 7.95
C GLY A 203 -0.21 5.64 9.06
N PHE A 204 0.56 6.72 9.18
CA PHE A 204 0.36 7.78 10.17
C PHE A 204 0.54 9.16 9.53
N ALA A 205 -0.30 10.11 9.94
CA ALA A 205 -0.15 11.51 9.59
C ALA A 205 0.87 12.20 10.50
N TRP A 206 1.37 13.37 10.11
CA TRP A 206 2.37 14.12 10.89
C TRP A 206 1.87 14.71 12.21
N ASP A 207 0.59 14.64 12.50
CA ASP A 207 0.01 14.93 13.83
C ASP A 207 -0.06 13.70 14.75
N GLY A 208 0.43 12.54 14.28
CA GLY A 208 0.52 11.30 15.03
C GLY A 208 -0.74 10.44 15.00
N PHE A 209 -1.84 10.90 14.39
CA PHE A 209 -3.03 10.08 14.26
C PHE A 209 -2.87 9.01 13.15
N PRO A 210 -3.38 7.80 13.37
CA PRO A 210 -3.33 6.72 12.38
C PRO A 210 -4.22 7.04 11.17
N VAL A 211 -3.76 6.58 10.00
CA VAL A 211 -4.51 6.58 8.75
C VAL A 211 -4.91 5.14 8.44
N TYR A 212 -6.20 4.90 8.29
CA TYR A 212 -6.78 3.60 7.99
C TYR A 212 -7.16 3.47 6.50
N GLY A 213 -7.35 2.23 6.06
CA GLY A 213 -7.97 1.90 4.77
C GLY A 213 -9.43 2.39 4.67
N PRO A 214 -10.12 2.11 3.56
CA PRO A 214 -11.38 2.78 3.22
C PRO A 214 -12.63 2.29 3.97
N TYR A 215 -12.58 1.17 4.69
CA TYR A 215 -13.74 0.58 5.34
C TYR A 215 -13.84 0.97 6.82
N GLU A 216 -15.04 1.39 7.21
CA GLU A 216 -15.42 1.63 8.60
C GLU A 216 -15.92 0.33 9.26
N SER A 217 -16.64 -0.49 8.48
CA SER A 217 -17.20 -1.76 8.94
C SER A 217 -17.54 -2.65 7.75
N LYS A 218 -18.11 -3.83 8.00
CA LYS A 218 -18.43 -4.80 6.94
C LYS A 218 -19.26 -4.15 5.83
N GLY A 219 -18.69 -4.05 4.63
CA GLY A 219 -19.32 -3.51 3.43
C GLY A 219 -19.60 -2.01 3.46
N VAL A 220 -19.17 -1.27 4.48
CA VAL A 220 -19.40 0.17 4.63
C VAL A 220 -18.09 0.91 4.50
N MET A 221 -17.94 1.71 3.43
CA MET A 221 -16.79 2.60 3.30
C MET A 221 -16.97 3.83 4.19
N ALA A 222 -15.89 4.29 4.81
CA ALA A 222 -15.88 5.45 5.69
C ALA A 222 -16.34 6.73 4.96
N LYS A 223 -15.98 6.87 3.67
CA LYS A 223 -16.42 7.98 2.82
C LYS A 223 -17.94 8.10 2.62
N ASP A 224 -18.67 7.00 2.82
CA ASP A 224 -20.11 6.93 2.62
C ASP A 224 -20.89 7.15 3.94
N LEU A 225 -20.18 7.37 5.06
CA LEU A 225 -20.80 7.67 6.34
C LEU A 225 -21.47 9.04 6.32
N THR A 226 -22.56 9.16 7.07
CA THR A 226 -23.36 10.38 7.20
C THR A 226 -23.67 10.68 8.68
N GLY A 227 -24.15 11.89 8.95
CA GLY A 227 -24.51 12.32 10.31
C GLY A 227 -23.29 12.45 11.22
N GLU A 228 -23.44 12.10 12.49
CA GLU A 228 -22.38 12.22 13.51
C GLU A 228 -21.15 11.35 13.25
N ARG A 229 -21.28 10.33 12.39
CA ARG A 229 -20.19 9.42 12.01
C ARG A 229 -19.50 9.80 10.71
N ALA A 230 -19.99 10.82 10.00
CA ALA A 230 -19.40 11.27 8.75
C ALA A 230 -17.94 11.65 8.96
N LEU A 231 -17.11 11.40 7.94
CA LEU A 231 -15.76 11.95 7.92
C LEU A 231 -15.84 13.48 7.89
N ASP A 232 -14.93 14.11 8.61
CA ASP A 232 -14.72 15.55 8.53
C ASP A 232 -14.03 15.95 7.21
N VAL A 233 -13.85 17.26 7.03
CA VAL A 233 -13.20 17.83 5.84
C VAL A 233 -11.73 17.39 5.63
N CYS A 234 -11.13 16.76 6.64
CA CYS A 234 -9.76 16.24 6.61
C CYS A 234 -9.70 14.72 6.39
N ASN A 235 -10.84 14.06 6.15
CA ASN A 235 -11.02 12.60 6.13
C ASN A 235 -10.90 11.91 7.49
N GLY A 236 -11.15 12.61 8.59
CA GLY A 236 -11.08 12.04 9.93
C GLY A 236 -12.40 12.02 10.68
N HIS A 237 -12.53 11.09 11.61
CA HIS A 237 -13.61 11.04 12.60
C HIS A 237 -13.09 10.33 13.86
N GLU A 238 -13.97 10.07 14.83
CA GLU A 238 -13.60 9.35 16.04
C GLU A 238 -14.63 8.30 16.44
N ASP A 239 -14.14 7.27 17.12
CA ASP A 239 -14.97 6.27 17.79
C ASP A 239 -14.37 5.91 19.16
N ALA A 240 -15.16 5.27 20.01
CA ALA A 240 -14.77 4.96 21.40
C ALA A 240 -13.62 3.93 21.50
N GLN A 241 -13.44 3.07 20.50
CA GLN A 241 -12.41 2.03 20.48
C GLN A 241 -11.08 2.57 19.94
N ARG A 242 -11.11 3.46 18.93
CA ARG A 242 -9.90 3.92 18.21
C ARG A 242 -9.47 5.34 18.57
N GLY A 243 -10.37 6.14 19.15
CA GLY A 243 -10.20 7.58 19.24
C GLY A 243 -10.25 8.23 17.85
N PHE A 244 -9.74 9.45 17.74
CA PHE A 244 -9.66 10.13 16.46
C PHE A 244 -8.69 9.45 15.50
N HIS A 245 -9.10 9.30 14.24
CA HIS A 245 -8.29 8.69 13.19
C HIS A 245 -8.77 9.14 11.80
N TYR A 246 -7.93 8.94 10.79
CA TYR A 246 -8.23 9.24 9.40
C TYR A 246 -8.56 7.98 8.60
N HIS A 247 -9.31 8.14 7.52
CA HIS A 247 -9.52 7.12 6.49
C HIS A 247 -9.05 7.63 5.13
N VAL A 248 -8.45 6.75 4.33
CA VAL A 248 -8.33 7.00 2.89
C VAL A 248 -9.70 6.93 2.22
N THR A 249 -9.89 7.71 1.17
CA THR A 249 -11.16 7.83 0.44
C THR A 249 -10.93 7.58 -1.06
N PRO A 250 -10.85 6.31 -1.51
CA PRO A 250 -10.63 5.98 -2.91
C PRO A 250 -11.68 6.63 -3.82
N GLY A 251 -11.21 7.32 -4.86
CA GLY A 251 -12.04 8.04 -5.82
C GLY A 251 -12.67 9.33 -5.30
N GLN A 252 -12.31 9.81 -4.10
CA GLN A 252 -12.86 11.05 -3.53
C GLN A 252 -11.76 11.89 -2.88
N PHE A 253 -11.65 13.16 -3.28
CA PHE A 253 -10.75 14.13 -2.65
C PHE A 253 -11.07 14.25 -1.14
N PRO A 254 -10.07 14.36 -0.25
CA PRO A 254 -8.63 14.53 -0.47
C PRO A 254 -7.82 13.23 -0.59
N TYR A 255 -8.48 12.09 -0.81
CA TYR A 255 -7.93 10.74 -1.03
C TYR A 255 -7.20 10.11 0.17
N ILE A 256 -6.35 10.87 0.87
CA ILE A 256 -5.65 10.46 2.10
C ILE A 256 -6.10 11.35 3.25
N ILE A 257 -5.55 12.56 3.39
CA ILE A 257 -6.01 13.56 4.37
C ILE A 257 -6.05 14.97 3.76
N GLY A 258 -7.05 15.75 4.18
CA GLY A 258 -7.26 17.13 3.71
C GLY A 258 -6.60 18.20 4.58
N GLY A 259 -6.05 17.81 5.72
CA GLY A 259 -5.48 18.69 6.73
C GLY A 259 -5.26 17.89 8.02
N TYR A 260 -4.67 18.55 9.03
CA TYR A 260 -4.43 17.91 10.32
C TYR A 260 -5.40 18.44 11.37
N ARG A 261 -6.09 17.52 12.03
CA ARG A 261 -6.90 17.76 13.22
C ARG A 261 -6.09 17.68 14.51
N GLY A 262 -4.89 17.12 14.47
CA GLY A 262 -4.00 17.08 15.63
C GLY A 262 -2.90 18.13 15.63
N VAL A 263 -2.16 18.16 16.73
CA VAL A 263 -0.93 18.96 16.85
C VAL A 263 0.17 18.30 16.02
N VAL A 264 0.55 18.95 14.92
CA VAL A 264 1.59 18.48 14.00
C VAL A 264 2.98 18.47 14.63
N GLU A 265 3.81 17.50 14.26
CA GLU A 265 5.25 17.46 14.56
C GLU A 265 6.05 18.14 13.43
N PRO A 266 6.53 19.40 13.62
CA PRO A 266 7.12 20.18 12.54
C PRO A 266 8.44 19.62 12.00
N SER A 267 9.13 18.75 12.74
CA SER A 267 10.37 18.15 12.25
C SER A 267 10.16 17.21 11.05
N ASN A 268 8.93 16.68 10.89
CA ASN A 268 8.62 15.73 9.82
C ASN A 268 8.50 16.40 8.44
N ASN A 269 8.18 17.69 8.40
CA ASN A 269 8.17 18.47 7.16
C ASN A 269 8.37 19.96 7.47
N ARG A 270 9.40 20.58 6.88
CA ARG A 270 9.73 22.01 7.05
C ARG A 270 8.56 22.93 6.71
N GLY A 271 7.70 22.54 5.76
CA GLY A 271 6.49 23.26 5.37
C GLY A 271 5.47 23.41 6.50
N LEU A 272 5.49 22.54 7.52
CA LEU A 272 4.56 22.60 8.66
C LEU A 272 4.79 23.84 9.52
N THR A 273 6.02 24.36 9.60
CA THR A 273 6.33 25.58 10.39
C THR A 273 5.67 26.84 9.84
N ARG A 274 5.23 26.80 8.58
CA ARG A 274 4.58 27.91 7.86
C ARG A 274 3.21 27.51 7.31
N ALA A 275 2.68 26.37 7.76
CA ALA A 275 1.40 25.87 7.29
C ALA A 275 0.28 26.85 7.68
N GLY A 276 -0.62 27.11 6.73
CA GLY A 276 -1.83 27.87 6.97
C GLY A 276 -2.84 27.11 7.84
N THR A 277 -4.06 27.65 7.90
CA THR A 277 -5.18 27.00 8.58
C THR A 277 -6.23 26.52 7.57
N GLY A 278 -7.08 25.59 8.01
CA GLY A 278 -8.17 25.02 7.23
C GLY A 278 -7.74 23.88 6.31
N ALA A 279 -8.74 23.12 5.86
CA ALA A 279 -8.52 22.00 4.95
C ALA A 279 -8.16 22.47 3.53
N LEU A 280 -7.53 21.57 2.79
CA LEU A 280 -7.34 21.68 1.35
C LEU A 280 -8.71 21.68 0.65
N VAL A 281 -8.76 22.32 -0.52
CA VAL A 281 -9.97 22.43 -1.34
C VAL A 281 -9.66 21.80 -2.68
N ASP A 282 -10.55 20.95 -3.16
CA ASP A 282 -10.38 20.31 -4.46
C ASP A 282 -10.31 21.37 -5.57
N ASN A 283 -9.34 21.21 -6.47
CA ASN A 283 -9.15 22.05 -7.65
C ASN A 283 -9.04 21.21 -8.94
N ALA A 284 -9.54 19.98 -8.92
CA ALA A 284 -9.69 19.19 -10.13
C ALA A 284 -10.67 19.89 -11.08
N GLU A 285 -10.21 20.14 -12.31
CA GLU A 285 -11.00 20.74 -13.38
C GLU A 285 -10.81 19.95 -14.67
N GLY A 286 -11.87 19.85 -15.48
CA GLY A 286 -11.85 19.16 -16.77
C GLY A 286 -11.74 17.63 -16.67
N GLU A 287 -11.66 16.98 -17.83
CA GLU A 287 -11.41 15.53 -17.93
C GLU A 287 -9.90 15.24 -17.83
N SER A 288 -9.55 14.02 -17.39
CA SER A 288 -8.16 13.57 -17.33
C SER A 288 -7.46 13.67 -18.69
N SER A 289 -6.20 14.12 -18.67
CA SER A 289 -5.33 14.13 -19.85
C SER A 289 -4.59 12.81 -20.08
N LEU A 290 -4.78 11.82 -19.19
CA LEU A 290 -4.24 10.48 -19.39
C LEU A 290 -4.91 9.80 -20.59
N ASP A 291 -4.12 9.12 -21.41
CA ASP A 291 -4.61 8.51 -22.64
C ASP A 291 -5.58 7.36 -22.34
N ASN A 292 -6.67 7.28 -23.11
CA ASN A 292 -7.60 6.16 -23.09
C ASN A 292 -7.04 4.96 -23.90
N SER A 293 -5.82 4.54 -23.58
CA SER A 293 -5.07 3.47 -24.29
C SER A 293 -5.56 2.07 -23.92
N ILE A 294 -6.07 1.89 -22.71
CA ILE A 294 -6.72 0.65 -22.27
C ILE A 294 -8.21 0.94 -22.12
N VAL A 295 -9.01 0.39 -23.01
CA VAL A 295 -10.46 0.57 -23.03
C VAL A 295 -11.09 -0.16 -21.85
N ALA A 296 -10.75 -1.44 -21.67
CA ALA A 296 -11.34 -2.29 -20.65
C ALA A 296 -10.39 -3.41 -20.20
N VAL A 297 -10.63 -3.92 -18.99
CA VAL A 297 -10.07 -5.17 -18.48
C VAL A 297 -11.24 -6.13 -18.24
N ARG A 298 -11.16 -7.35 -18.79
CA ARG A 298 -12.24 -8.33 -18.77
C ARG A 298 -11.74 -9.71 -18.32
N PRO A 299 -12.40 -10.38 -17.37
CA PRO A 299 -13.45 -9.84 -16.51
C PRO A 299 -12.93 -8.67 -15.65
N GLY A 300 -13.80 -7.71 -15.36
CA GLY A 300 -13.47 -6.56 -14.50
C GLY A 300 -13.41 -6.92 -13.01
N THR A 301 -13.75 -8.16 -12.67
CA THR A 301 -13.64 -8.70 -11.31
C THR A 301 -13.10 -10.13 -11.35
N ALA A 302 -12.43 -10.55 -10.28
CA ALA A 302 -12.15 -11.97 -10.07
C ALA A 302 -12.06 -12.31 -8.57
N ALA A 303 -12.42 -13.54 -8.23
CA ALA A 303 -12.27 -14.05 -6.88
C ALA A 303 -10.79 -14.17 -6.50
N ARG A 304 -10.46 -13.96 -5.22
CA ARG A 304 -9.15 -14.31 -4.66
C ARG A 304 -8.88 -15.81 -4.65
N GLY A 305 -7.63 -16.21 -4.41
CA GLY A 305 -7.25 -17.63 -4.35
C GLY A 305 -7.07 -18.32 -5.70
N GLY A 306 -5.96 -18.04 -6.38
CA GLY A 306 -5.52 -18.77 -7.56
C GLY A 306 -5.17 -17.90 -8.76
N ARG A 307 -4.89 -18.58 -9.87
CA ARG A 307 -4.59 -17.93 -11.16
C ARG A 307 -5.86 -17.44 -11.82
N ARG A 308 -5.79 -16.28 -12.46
CA ARG A 308 -6.88 -15.64 -13.20
C ARG A 308 -6.37 -15.19 -14.55
N GLU A 309 -7.11 -15.54 -15.59
CA GLU A 309 -6.88 -15.00 -16.93
C GLU A 309 -7.72 -13.75 -17.14
N LEU A 310 -7.09 -12.67 -17.60
CA LEU A 310 -7.72 -11.39 -17.90
C LEU A 310 -7.35 -10.95 -19.32
N THR A 311 -8.25 -10.24 -19.99
CA THR A 311 -8.04 -9.65 -21.31
C THR A 311 -8.17 -8.14 -21.22
N LEU A 312 -7.11 -7.44 -21.64
CA LEU A 312 -7.05 -6.00 -21.76
C LEU A 312 -7.34 -5.64 -23.22
N GLU A 313 -8.34 -4.79 -23.42
CA GLU A 313 -8.72 -4.25 -24.72
C GLU A 313 -7.99 -2.92 -24.94
N LEU A 314 -7.11 -2.87 -25.93
CA LEU A 314 -6.31 -1.69 -26.26
C LEU A 314 -7.03 -0.82 -27.31
N ASN A 315 -6.80 0.48 -27.22
CA ASN A 315 -7.32 1.45 -28.18
C ASN A 315 -6.30 1.70 -29.30
N ASP A 316 -6.45 0.96 -30.40
CA ASP A 316 -5.58 1.08 -31.58
C ASP A 316 -5.74 2.44 -32.33
N ALA A 317 -6.72 3.27 -31.94
CA ALA A 317 -6.87 4.62 -32.50
C ALA A 317 -5.90 5.64 -31.89
N VAL A 318 -5.15 5.29 -30.83
CA VAL A 318 -4.10 6.15 -30.27
C VAL A 318 -2.92 6.18 -31.24
N THR A 319 -2.65 7.35 -31.84
CA THR A 319 -1.61 7.53 -32.86
C THR A 319 -0.53 8.53 -32.42
N GLY A 320 0.56 8.64 -33.20
CA GLY A 320 1.64 9.59 -32.94
C GLY A 320 2.62 9.12 -31.87
N ARG A 321 3.13 10.04 -31.03
CA ARG A 321 4.20 9.76 -30.05
C ARG A 321 3.78 8.80 -28.92
N ARG A 322 2.47 8.57 -28.76
CA ARG A 322 1.90 7.65 -27.77
C ARG A 322 1.25 6.43 -28.42
N ALA A 323 1.54 6.17 -29.70
CA ALA A 323 1.03 5.00 -30.38
C ALA A 323 1.45 3.72 -29.64
N ILE A 324 0.50 2.82 -29.46
CA ILE A 324 0.75 1.54 -28.79
C ILE A 324 1.60 0.66 -29.73
N PRO A 325 2.78 0.16 -29.30
CA PRO A 325 3.63 -0.68 -30.14
C PRO A 325 2.89 -1.94 -30.57
N ALA A 326 3.17 -2.51 -31.75
CA ALA A 326 2.44 -3.69 -32.25
C ALA A 326 2.77 -5.00 -31.50
N GLY A 327 3.95 -5.08 -30.88
CA GLY A 327 4.41 -6.25 -30.12
C GLY A 327 3.61 -6.50 -28.85
N LYS A 328 3.92 -7.59 -28.13
CA LYS A 328 3.37 -7.79 -26.78
C LYS A 328 4.04 -6.82 -25.79
N PRO A 329 3.34 -6.39 -24.73
CA PRO A 329 3.96 -5.68 -23.62
C PRO A 329 5.10 -6.51 -23.01
N SER A 330 6.14 -5.83 -22.54
CA SER A 330 7.22 -6.46 -21.76
C SER A 330 6.77 -6.74 -20.33
N TRP A 331 5.87 -5.92 -19.79
CA TRP A 331 5.36 -6.07 -18.44
C TRP A 331 3.92 -5.56 -18.32
N VAL A 332 3.12 -6.22 -17.48
CA VAL A 332 1.73 -5.84 -17.17
C VAL A 332 1.48 -6.04 -15.68
N GLN A 333 0.85 -5.07 -15.04
CA GLN A 333 0.51 -5.11 -13.61
C GLN A 333 -0.93 -4.63 -13.38
N ILE A 334 -1.63 -5.27 -12.45
CA ILE A 334 -2.95 -4.83 -11.97
C ILE A 334 -2.94 -4.80 -10.45
N GLY A 335 -3.02 -3.61 -9.86
CA GLY A 335 -2.77 -3.40 -8.44
C GLY A 335 -1.44 -4.06 -8.02
N PRO A 336 -1.43 -4.93 -6.99
CA PRO A 336 -0.23 -5.64 -6.58
C PRO A 336 0.12 -6.87 -7.43
N TYR A 337 -0.65 -7.20 -8.47
CA TYR A 337 -0.51 -8.45 -9.22
C TYR A 337 0.22 -8.24 -10.54
N GLU A 338 1.45 -8.75 -10.61
CA GLU A 338 2.22 -8.82 -11.87
C GLU A 338 1.74 -10.00 -12.74
N ALA A 339 1.73 -9.79 -14.06
CA ALA A 339 1.38 -10.83 -15.01
C ALA A 339 2.46 -11.93 -15.06
N LEU A 340 2.03 -13.17 -14.86
CA LEU A 340 2.86 -14.38 -15.00
C LEU A 340 3.02 -14.80 -16.46
N ARG A 341 2.02 -14.51 -17.30
CA ARG A 341 2.01 -14.74 -18.73
C ARG A 341 1.42 -13.53 -19.43
N ILE A 342 1.99 -13.16 -20.57
CA ILE A 342 1.48 -12.08 -21.43
C ILE A 342 1.46 -12.57 -22.88
N GLU A 343 0.28 -12.52 -23.50
CA GLU A 343 0.07 -12.77 -24.93
C GLU A 343 -0.67 -11.59 -25.56
N ARG A 344 -0.43 -11.34 -26.84
CA ARG A 344 -1.16 -10.31 -27.59
C ARG A 344 -1.65 -10.84 -28.92
N ARG A 345 -2.91 -10.52 -29.27
CA ARG A 345 -3.52 -10.77 -30.57
C ARG A 345 -4.30 -9.51 -31.00
N GLY A 346 -3.76 -8.77 -31.96
CA GLY A 346 -4.34 -7.49 -32.39
C GLY A 346 -4.39 -6.50 -31.23
N ASN A 347 -5.58 -5.96 -30.94
CA ASN A 347 -5.84 -5.03 -29.85
C ASN A 347 -6.09 -5.72 -28.49
N LEU A 348 -6.01 -7.05 -28.41
CA LEU A 348 -6.25 -7.78 -27.17
C LEU A 348 -4.93 -8.26 -26.55
N VAL A 349 -4.69 -7.91 -25.29
CA VAL A 349 -3.61 -8.46 -24.47
C VAL A 349 -4.22 -9.38 -23.42
N THR A 350 -3.89 -10.68 -23.49
CA THR A 350 -4.31 -11.65 -22.49
C THR A 350 -3.19 -11.85 -21.49
N ILE A 351 -3.52 -11.76 -20.20
CA ILE A 351 -2.59 -11.99 -19.10
C ILE A 351 -3.09 -13.09 -18.16
N GLU A 352 -2.16 -13.78 -17.53
CA GLU A 352 -2.44 -14.59 -16.34
C GLU A 352 -1.85 -13.89 -15.11
N ILE A 353 -2.65 -13.66 -14.07
CA ILE A 353 -2.20 -13.13 -12.78
C ILE A 353 -2.46 -14.14 -11.67
N GLN A 354 -1.69 -14.10 -10.58
CA GLN A 354 -1.96 -14.86 -9.37
C GLN A 354 -2.54 -13.95 -8.30
N ILE A 355 -3.76 -14.24 -7.85
CA ILE A 355 -4.38 -13.55 -6.73
C ILE A 355 -4.26 -14.45 -5.49
N PRO A 356 -3.52 -14.04 -4.44
CA PRO A 356 -3.38 -14.80 -3.20
C PRO A 356 -4.72 -14.96 -2.46
N ASP A 357 -4.83 -15.96 -1.58
CA ASP A 357 -6.01 -16.15 -0.72
C ASP A 357 -6.19 -15.00 0.30
N ASP A 358 -5.10 -14.37 0.71
CA ASP A 358 -5.06 -13.24 1.64
C ASP A 358 -5.11 -11.86 0.93
N ALA A 359 -5.55 -11.83 -0.33
CA ALA A 359 -5.71 -10.58 -1.06
C ALA A 359 -6.77 -9.67 -0.42
N SER A 360 -6.46 -8.37 -0.32
CA SER A 360 -7.45 -7.31 -0.10
C SER A 360 -8.48 -7.30 -1.25
N ALA A 361 -9.71 -6.91 -0.95
CA ALA A 361 -10.84 -7.02 -1.85
C ALA A 361 -11.74 -5.77 -1.81
N GLY A 362 -12.64 -5.66 -2.80
CA GLY A 362 -13.69 -4.65 -2.82
C GLY A 362 -13.31 -3.29 -3.40
N ILE A 363 -12.04 -2.88 -3.34
CA ILE A 363 -11.55 -1.66 -4.01
C ILE A 363 -11.22 -1.90 -5.49
N LEU A 364 -11.33 -0.84 -6.30
CA LEU A 364 -10.89 -0.86 -7.69
C LEU A 364 -9.36 -0.64 -7.76
N LEU A 365 -8.71 -1.39 -8.63
CA LEU A 365 -7.26 -1.44 -8.85
C LEU A 365 -6.93 -0.87 -10.24
N ASP A 366 -5.83 -0.13 -10.33
CA ASP A 366 -5.33 0.42 -11.58
C ASP A 366 -4.62 -0.67 -12.40
N CYS A 367 -4.69 -0.60 -13.73
CA CYS A 367 -4.05 -1.53 -14.66
C CYS A 367 -3.00 -0.81 -15.52
N HIS A 368 -1.83 -1.43 -15.66
CA HIS A 368 -0.62 -0.85 -16.20
C HIS A 368 0.00 -1.77 -17.25
N LEU A 369 0.47 -1.21 -18.37
CA LEU A 369 1.28 -1.90 -19.37
C LEU A 369 2.58 -1.15 -19.63
N GLU A 370 3.64 -1.89 -19.85
CA GLU A 370 4.92 -1.37 -20.30
C GLU A 370 5.36 -2.04 -21.59
N PHE A 371 5.95 -1.24 -22.47
CA PHE A 371 6.67 -1.68 -23.64
C PHE A 371 8.09 -1.15 -23.55
N GLU A 372 9.06 -2.03 -23.80
CA GLU A 372 10.45 -1.60 -23.96
C GLU A 372 10.55 -0.56 -25.08
N SER A 373 11.37 0.47 -24.88
CA SER A 373 11.58 1.47 -25.91
C SER A 373 12.20 0.83 -27.16
N PRO A 374 11.62 1.04 -28.36
CA PRO A 374 12.14 0.44 -29.60
C PRO A 374 13.61 0.77 -29.91
N ASP A 375 14.12 1.90 -29.42
CA ASP A 375 15.49 2.37 -29.65
C ASP A 375 16.37 2.33 -28.38
N GLY A 376 15.84 1.83 -27.26
CA GLY A 376 16.50 1.81 -25.95
C GLY A 376 16.76 3.19 -25.35
N ARG A 377 16.27 4.28 -25.97
CA ARG A 377 16.42 5.66 -25.50
C ARG A 377 15.07 6.14 -24.97
N GLY A 378 15.06 6.86 -23.84
CA GLY A 378 13.86 7.52 -23.32
C GLY A 378 13.00 6.74 -22.30
N GLY A 379 13.44 5.56 -21.83
CA GLY A 379 12.70 4.76 -20.86
C GLY A 379 11.52 3.99 -21.47
N ASN A 380 10.89 3.11 -20.70
CA ASN A 380 9.77 2.30 -21.19
C ASN A 380 8.57 3.18 -21.59
N LEU A 381 7.82 2.75 -22.61
CA LEU A 381 6.54 3.35 -22.96
C LEU A 381 5.46 2.76 -22.07
N VAL A 382 4.82 3.60 -21.26
CA VAL A 382 3.82 3.20 -20.26
C VAL A 382 2.41 3.60 -20.66
N PHE A 383 1.46 2.72 -20.37
CA PHE A 383 0.03 2.97 -20.52
C PHE A 383 -0.69 2.54 -19.26
N LYS A 384 -1.76 3.25 -18.91
CA LYS A 384 -2.55 2.92 -17.72
C LYS A 384 -4.04 3.11 -17.90
N LYS A 385 -4.80 2.49 -17.01
CA LYS A 385 -6.22 2.73 -16.77
C LYS A 385 -6.46 2.69 -15.28
N ASN A 386 -7.02 3.78 -14.76
CA ASN A 386 -7.48 3.81 -13.38
C ASN A 386 -8.71 2.92 -13.21
N GLU A 387 -8.87 2.39 -12.00
CA GLU A 387 -10.11 1.73 -11.59
C GLU A 387 -10.56 0.59 -12.53
N ALA A 388 -9.62 -0.22 -12.98
CA ALA A 388 -9.80 -1.15 -14.08
C ALA A 388 -10.33 -2.53 -13.65
N PHE A 389 -10.03 -2.94 -12.41
CA PHE A 389 -10.26 -4.32 -11.94
C PHE A 389 -10.56 -4.34 -10.45
N ARG A 390 -11.33 -5.31 -9.95
CA ARG A 390 -11.61 -5.49 -8.53
C ARG A 390 -11.50 -6.94 -8.10
N VAL A 391 -10.82 -7.19 -6.98
CA VAL A 391 -10.85 -8.50 -6.33
C VAL A 391 -12.15 -8.64 -5.52
N VAL A 392 -12.77 -9.81 -5.62
CA VAL A 392 -13.98 -10.18 -4.86
C VAL A 392 -13.75 -11.49 -4.11
N ASP A 393 -14.70 -11.85 -3.25
CA ASP A 393 -14.74 -13.15 -2.57
C ASP A 393 -15.19 -14.29 -3.49
#